data_AF-A0A3T1DCY8-F1
#
_entry.id   AF-A0A3T1DCY8-F1
#
_cell.length_a   1.000
_cell.length_b   1.000
_cell.length_c   1.000
_cell.angle_alpha   90.00
_cell.angle_beta   90.00
_cell.angle_gamma   90.00
#
_symmetry.space_group_name_H-M   'P 1'
#
loop_
_entity.id
_entity.type
_entity.pdbx_description
1 polymer ?
#
loop_
_entity_poly.entity_id
_entity_poly.type
_entity_poly.pdbx_seq_one_letter_code
_entity_poly.pdbx_strand_id
1 'polypeptide(L)'
;MAYTRLIVLVMVFEVLITALVGLGIYYGFSIFPYSQSLVTTTGAAVQTVGFNATIPLYMPSLTDLKIPYTYLQAGAQVWGITAFIVSAAVMGLQSFIRGMYLGGLKGWVLNRKTVPLITYGRRYFGDMIAWSIFQNVIGALVVYLALSFFPFGLILMIALMFYSLTPYLIVLQNITFSDALAKAPRMFRRYFGTLLPLALLAMLCTLVVSLFRSLTSPWGYAVPLLAYACIGTLLIGELMRKLAVKLKLDGEQTPDLPFGENRASRMVNAMIVLLVPALVSVGIFAASGRHLSAFEIGSKNRIEGFSYNTNFSDVFYASEQKYTAYEWQTRDYSIAIRLPDLSGERKPDELRGIADITWQVNEEIRTVQGNSTFIDVKPIMHKSRLIYRLVRETANNGSFYYSSMSGSASIIPGGERPREPLSIQIMISGDGSHIFIMQYPTRFDISQVFRVSDDGRYLIPGTSQMNPMDFHAYWFTTEQSTENLFKLLAAKNKTNYIATINRSYLALACAMQEGDGRMVVNLLETMRQAGLNVKAPDWDELTWTDNLHGRYKGATLQRTLELMTKAGVQGGYEGRELLDESDEKIGVYRFEVPFPDGMLPITYKESKEDGKLLSVSVMD
;
A
#
# COMPACT_ATOMS: atom_id res chain seq x y z
N MET A 1 -11.93 32.16 20.71
CA MET A 1 -10.95 32.89 19.87
C MET A 1 -9.52 32.89 20.41
N ALA A 2 -9.30 32.78 21.73
CA ALA A 2 -7.99 32.80 22.42
C ALA A 2 -6.83 32.09 21.69
N TYR A 3 -7.02 30.83 21.31
CA TYR A 3 -5.98 29.98 20.73
C TYR A 3 -6.11 29.77 19.22
N THR A 4 -7.10 30.39 18.56
CA THR A 4 -7.44 30.07 17.16
C THR A 4 -6.26 30.29 16.21
N ARG A 5 -5.45 31.34 16.43
CA ARG A 5 -4.23 31.58 15.64
C ARG A 5 -3.18 30.48 15.76
N LEU A 6 -3.08 29.86 16.94
CA LEU A 6 -2.11 28.80 17.22
C LEU A 6 -2.60 27.45 16.69
N ILE A 7 -3.90 27.18 16.80
CA ILE A 7 -4.54 26.02 16.18
C ILE A 7 -4.35 26.07 14.66
N VAL A 8 -4.60 27.23 14.04
CA VAL A 8 -4.37 27.44 12.61
C VAL A 8 -2.90 27.22 12.24
N LEU A 9 -1.95 27.75 13.03
CA LEU A 9 -0.52 27.51 12.81
C LEU A 9 -0.17 26.01 12.79
N VAL A 10 -0.74 25.24 13.73
CA VAL A 10 -0.56 23.78 13.78
C VAL A 10 -1.14 23.11 12.54
N MET A 11 -2.36 23.45 12.16
CA MET A 11 -3.00 22.88 10.98
C MET A 11 -2.25 23.22 9.68
N VAL A 12 -1.74 24.45 9.52
CA VAL A 12 -0.93 24.82 8.35
C VAL A 12 0.30 23.91 8.24
N PHE A 13 0.99 23.69 9.37
CA PHE A 13 2.17 22.84 9.39
C PHE A 13 1.84 21.38 9.04
N GLU A 14 0.84 20.79 9.70
CA GLU A 14 0.44 19.40 9.44
C GLU A 14 -0.01 19.18 7.99
N VAL A 15 -0.76 20.12 7.41
CA VAL A 15 -1.20 20.06 6.01
C VAL A 15 -0.01 20.19 5.05
N LEU A 16 0.96 21.05 5.36
CA LEU A 16 2.21 21.16 4.58
C LEU A 16 3.00 19.85 4.63
N ILE A 17 3.14 19.24 5.81
CA ILE A 17 3.79 17.93 5.95
C ILE A 17 3.05 16.87 5.15
N THR A 18 1.71 16.84 5.18
CA THR A 18 0.91 15.93 4.35
C THR A 18 1.23 16.09 2.86
N ALA A 19 1.28 17.32 2.35
CA ALA A 19 1.60 17.57 0.95
C ALA A 19 3.03 17.10 0.60
N LEU A 20 4.00 17.39 1.48
CA LEU A 20 5.40 16.99 1.32
C LEU A 20 5.58 15.48 1.36
N VAL A 21 4.88 14.76 2.25
CA VAL A 21 4.91 13.29 2.31
C VAL A 21 4.35 12.70 1.01
N GLY A 22 3.24 13.24 0.49
CA GLY A 22 2.71 12.84 -0.81
C GLY A 22 3.71 13.06 -1.96
N LEU A 23 4.43 14.19 -1.96
CA LEU A 23 5.52 14.44 -2.91
C LEU A 23 6.67 13.46 -2.73
N GLY A 24 7.01 13.10 -1.49
CA GLY A 24 8.02 12.09 -1.18
C GLY A 24 7.69 10.73 -1.77
N ILE A 25 6.43 10.29 -1.67
CA ILE A 25 5.97 9.04 -2.29
C ILE A 25 6.08 9.09 -3.82
N TYR A 26 5.73 10.23 -4.42
CA TYR A 26 5.77 10.42 -5.87
C TYR A 26 7.21 10.50 -6.44
N TYR A 27 8.12 11.19 -5.75
CA TYR A 27 9.51 11.39 -6.18
C TYR A 27 10.51 10.39 -5.58
N GLY A 28 10.07 9.50 -4.68
CA GLY A 28 10.93 8.47 -4.10
C GLY A 28 11.87 8.95 -3.00
N PHE A 29 11.45 9.86 -2.13
CA PHE A 29 12.22 10.25 -0.94
C PHE A 29 11.39 10.14 0.33
N SER A 30 12.05 9.78 1.43
CA SER A 30 11.43 9.71 2.76
C SER A 30 11.66 11.01 3.55
N ILE A 31 10.69 11.39 4.38
CA ILE A 31 10.79 12.53 5.30
C ILE A 31 10.72 11.99 6.71
N PHE A 32 11.82 11.96 7.45
CA PHE A 32 11.84 11.43 8.81
C PHE A 32 11.47 12.53 9.82
N PRO A 33 10.65 12.23 10.85
CA PRO A 33 10.04 10.94 11.20
C PRO A 33 8.64 10.71 10.58
N TYR A 34 8.23 11.52 9.62
CA TYR A 34 6.90 11.52 9.00
C TYR A 34 6.67 10.42 7.95
N SER A 35 7.72 9.69 7.58
CA SER A 35 7.68 8.60 6.62
C SER A 35 6.82 7.46 7.17
N GLN A 36 5.84 7.03 6.39
CA GLN A 36 5.07 5.83 6.71
C GLN A 36 6.04 4.63 6.66
N SER A 37 6.03 3.78 7.69
CA SER A 37 6.65 2.46 7.56
C SER A 37 5.81 1.66 6.59
N LEU A 38 6.43 0.69 5.89
CA LEU A 38 5.66 -0.38 5.27
C LEU A 38 4.66 -0.91 6.31
N VAL A 39 3.41 -1.12 5.90
CA VAL A 39 2.59 -2.11 6.57
C VAL A 39 3.33 -3.43 6.33
N THR A 40 4.22 -3.80 7.27
CA THR A 40 4.94 -5.07 7.19
C THR A 40 3.89 -6.17 7.19
N THR A 41 3.80 -6.85 6.05
CA THR A 41 2.88 -7.93 5.68
C THR A 41 3.12 -9.24 6.45
N THR A 42 3.90 -9.21 7.52
CA THR A 42 4.06 -10.35 8.43
C THR A 42 2.79 -10.55 9.25
N GLY A 43 1.84 -11.31 8.70
CA GLY A 43 0.92 -12.21 9.42
C GLY A 43 -0.01 -11.63 10.49
N ALA A 44 0.06 -10.34 10.79
CA ALA A 44 -0.83 -9.61 11.67
C ALA A 44 -1.59 -8.59 10.84
N ALA A 45 -2.34 -9.07 9.85
CA ALA A 45 -3.39 -8.31 9.20
C ALA A 45 -4.56 -8.11 10.17
N VAL A 46 -4.34 -7.23 11.13
CA VAL A 46 -5.31 -6.18 11.36
C VAL A 46 -4.49 -4.92 11.18
N GLN A 47 -5.05 -3.93 10.49
CA GLN A 47 -4.86 -2.55 10.95
C GLN A 47 -4.80 -2.63 12.47
N THR A 48 -3.63 -2.56 13.12
CA THR A 48 -3.69 -2.57 14.58
C THR A 48 -4.45 -1.30 14.87
N VAL A 49 -5.71 -1.47 15.25
CA VAL A 49 -6.47 -0.54 16.06
C VAL A 49 -5.73 -0.54 17.40
N GLY A 50 -4.43 -0.25 17.38
CA GLY A 50 -3.55 -0.16 18.52
C GLY A 50 -3.88 1.15 19.16
N PHE A 51 -4.43 1.10 20.35
CA PHE A 51 -4.74 2.27 21.15
C PHE A 51 -3.45 3.09 21.30
N ASN A 52 -3.44 4.31 20.79
CA ASN A 52 -2.32 5.22 20.94
C ASN A 52 -2.69 6.25 22.00
N ALA A 53 -2.19 6.03 23.22
CA ALA A 53 -2.24 7.02 24.29
C ALA A 53 -0.85 7.67 24.37
N THR A 54 -0.70 8.83 23.74
CA THR A 54 0.55 9.59 23.72
C THR A 54 0.37 10.91 24.46
N ILE A 55 1.45 11.45 25.01
CA ILE A 55 1.41 12.76 25.66
C ILE A 55 1.92 13.78 24.63
N PRO A 56 1.15 14.82 24.27
CA PRO A 56 1.63 15.88 23.38
C PRO A 56 2.76 16.65 24.07
N LEU A 57 3.99 16.53 23.56
CA LEU A 57 5.17 17.03 24.24
C LEU A 57 5.50 18.50 23.98
N TYR A 58 5.07 19.10 22.85
CA TYR A 58 5.36 20.52 22.56
C TYR A 58 4.41 21.14 21.51
N MET A 59 4.00 20.37 20.50
CA MET A 59 3.10 20.79 19.43
C MET A 59 2.31 19.56 18.99
N PRO A 60 0.97 19.63 18.85
CA PRO A 60 0.17 18.48 18.45
C PRO A 60 0.52 18.07 17.02
N SER A 61 0.91 16.81 16.81
CA SER A 61 1.28 16.24 15.51
C SER A 61 0.50 14.96 15.20
N LEU A 62 0.07 14.74 13.96
CA LEU A 62 -0.61 13.49 13.58
C LEU A 62 0.28 12.25 13.78
N THR A 63 1.61 12.42 13.73
CA THR A 63 2.57 11.35 14.10
C THR A 63 2.34 10.83 15.52
N ASP A 64 1.95 11.69 16.46
CA ASP A 64 1.75 11.32 17.87
C ASP A 64 0.59 10.32 18.01
N LEU A 65 -0.36 10.36 17.08
CA LEU A 65 -1.51 9.46 17.01
C LEU A 65 -1.25 8.24 16.10
N LYS A 66 -0.07 8.16 15.48
CA LYS A 66 0.29 7.24 14.38
C LYS A 66 -0.73 7.26 13.24
N ILE A 67 -1.28 8.44 12.94
CA ILE A 67 -2.21 8.61 11.82
C ILE A 67 -1.38 8.84 10.56
N PRO A 68 -1.62 8.07 9.48
CA PRO A 68 -0.92 8.29 8.22
C PRO A 68 -1.24 9.68 7.65
N TYR A 69 -0.22 10.41 7.22
CA TYR A 69 -0.38 11.74 6.62
C TYR A 69 -1.08 11.71 5.26
N THR A 70 -1.07 10.57 4.56
CA THR A 70 -1.69 10.38 3.26
C THR A 70 -2.28 8.97 3.13
N TYR A 71 -3.30 8.83 2.30
CA TYR A 71 -3.91 7.55 1.94
C TYR A 71 -3.17 6.81 0.82
N LEU A 72 -2.15 7.44 0.24
CA LEU A 72 -1.27 6.79 -0.73
C LEU A 72 -0.43 5.73 -0.05
N GLN A 73 -0.24 4.60 -0.72
CA GLN A 73 0.65 3.54 -0.30
C GLN A 73 2.09 3.98 -0.55
N ALA A 74 2.89 3.92 0.50
CA ALA A 74 4.33 4.16 0.41
C ALA A 74 5.05 2.86 0.03
N GLY A 75 6.03 3.00 -0.86
CA GLY A 75 7.00 1.96 -1.17
C GLY A 75 8.02 1.74 -0.06
N ALA A 76 9.08 1.01 -0.39
CA ALA A 76 10.26 0.91 0.47
C ALA A 76 10.78 2.31 0.85
N GLN A 77 11.16 2.48 2.12
CA GLN A 77 11.74 3.74 2.59
C GLN A 77 13.08 3.98 1.90
N VAL A 78 13.24 5.15 1.28
CA VAL A 78 14.44 5.51 0.53
C VAL A 78 15.34 6.35 1.42
N TRP A 79 16.49 5.80 1.76
CA TRP A 79 17.58 6.48 2.44
C TRP A 79 18.51 7.08 1.39
N GLY A 80 18.62 8.40 1.34
CA GLY A 80 19.45 9.09 0.34
C GLY A 80 19.68 10.55 0.71
N ILE A 81 20.59 11.20 -0.03
CA ILE A 81 20.97 12.61 0.20
C ILE A 81 19.74 13.52 0.19
N THR A 82 18.83 13.33 -0.77
CA THR A 82 17.58 14.08 -0.85
C THR A 82 16.71 13.89 0.39
N ALA A 83 16.56 12.65 0.87
CA ALA A 83 15.80 12.36 2.09
C ALA A 83 16.42 13.04 3.32
N PHE A 84 17.75 13.06 3.43
CA PHE A 84 18.46 13.76 4.51
C PHE A 84 18.26 15.28 4.44
N ILE A 85 18.46 15.89 3.26
CA ILE A 85 18.30 17.34 3.06
C ILE A 85 16.87 17.78 3.37
N VAL A 86 15.87 17.06 2.83
CA VAL A 86 14.46 17.39 3.06
C VAL A 86 14.09 17.19 4.52
N SER A 87 14.53 16.10 5.16
CA SER A 87 14.26 15.85 6.59
C SER A 87 14.92 16.92 7.48
N ALA A 88 16.15 17.34 7.17
CA ALA A 88 16.84 18.41 7.89
C ALA A 88 16.12 19.77 7.72
N ALA A 89 15.65 20.08 6.50
CA ALA A 89 14.86 21.29 6.24
C ALA A 89 13.52 21.27 6.99
N VAL A 90 12.84 20.12 7.01
CA VAL A 90 11.59 19.92 7.76
C VAL A 90 11.83 20.05 9.26
N MET A 91 12.93 19.49 9.79
CA MET A 91 13.31 19.64 11.19
C MET A 91 13.53 21.11 11.53
N GLY A 92 14.28 21.87 10.72
CA GLY A 92 14.48 23.31 10.91
C GLY A 92 13.15 24.08 10.90
N LEU A 93 12.29 23.83 9.91
CA LEU A 93 10.96 24.43 9.84
C LEU A 93 10.12 24.11 11.08
N GLN A 94 10.13 22.85 11.51
CA GLN A 94 9.42 22.40 12.70
C GLN A 94 9.93 23.11 13.96
N SER A 95 11.24 23.25 14.14
CA SER A 95 11.83 23.98 15.28
C SER A 95 11.42 25.45 15.28
N PHE A 96 11.37 26.11 14.12
CA PHE A 96 10.89 27.48 13.98
C PHE A 96 9.42 27.61 14.39
N ILE A 97 8.56 26.73 13.89
CA ILE A 97 7.12 26.73 14.19
C ILE A 97 6.85 26.39 15.66
N ARG A 98 7.61 25.46 16.27
CA ARG A 98 7.56 25.19 17.72
C ARG A 98 7.87 26.45 18.52
N GLY A 99 8.88 27.24 18.13
CA GLY A 99 9.21 28.53 18.73
C GLY A 99 8.07 29.55 18.62
N MET A 100 7.45 29.67 17.44
CA MET A 100 6.26 30.50 17.22
C MET A 100 5.08 30.07 18.12
N TYR A 101 4.84 28.76 18.19
CA TYR A 101 3.72 28.16 18.89
C TYR A 101 3.82 28.33 20.41
N LEU A 102 4.93 27.90 21.01
CA LEU A 102 5.16 28.03 22.45
C LEU A 102 5.29 29.49 22.88
N GLY A 103 5.96 30.33 22.09
CA GLY A 103 6.02 31.77 22.34
C GLY A 103 4.65 32.45 22.29
N GLY A 104 3.81 32.03 21.35
CA GLY A 104 2.40 32.44 21.27
C GLY A 104 1.59 32.03 22.50
N LEU A 105 1.75 30.78 22.96
CA LEU A 105 1.12 30.29 24.18
C LEU A 105 1.58 31.06 25.42
N LYS A 106 2.88 31.37 25.55
CA LYS A 106 3.40 32.24 26.63
C LYS A 106 2.69 33.58 26.67
N GLY A 107 2.55 34.24 25.51
CA GLY A 107 1.85 35.52 25.36
C GLY A 107 0.44 35.50 25.93
N TRP A 108 -0.28 34.43 25.59
CA TRP A 108 -1.66 34.25 26.04
C TRP A 108 -1.77 33.85 27.52
N VAL A 109 -0.93 32.92 27.97
CA VAL A 109 -0.97 32.36 29.33
C VAL A 109 -0.58 33.38 30.40
N LEU A 110 0.45 34.19 30.16
CA LEU A 110 0.95 35.15 31.15
C LEU A 110 0.12 36.42 31.21
N ASN A 111 -0.19 37.02 30.04
CA ASN A 111 -0.74 38.38 29.96
C ASN A 111 -2.05 38.47 29.17
N ARG A 112 -2.59 37.34 28.65
CA ARG A 112 -3.75 37.28 27.74
C ARG A 112 -3.59 38.19 26.51
N LYS A 113 -2.34 38.41 26.08
CA LYS A 113 -2.00 39.28 24.96
C LYS A 113 -1.75 38.48 23.69
N THR A 114 -2.16 39.06 22.57
CA THR A 114 -1.80 38.53 21.26
C THR A 114 -0.42 39.03 20.86
N VAL A 115 0.44 38.13 20.39
CA VAL A 115 1.85 38.41 20.16
C VAL A 115 2.27 38.20 18.69
N PRO A 116 3.34 38.87 18.22
CA PRO A 116 3.87 38.65 16.88
C PRO A 116 4.60 37.30 16.78
N LEU A 117 3.89 36.27 16.28
CA LEU A 117 4.38 34.88 16.24
C LEU A 117 5.74 34.73 15.54
N ILE A 118 5.96 35.40 14.40
CA ILE A 118 7.20 35.31 13.62
C ILE A 118 8.41 35.77 14.44
N THR A 119 8.25 36.82 15.24
CA THR A 119 9.33 37.35 16.11
C THR A 119 9.70 36.34 17.18
N TYR A 120 8.71 35.68 17.78
CA TYR A 120 8.94 34.59 18.74
C TYR A 120 9.58 33.36 18.09
N GLY A 121 9.18 33.02 16.87
CA GLY A 121 9.85 32.00 16.06
C GLY A 121 11.33 32.28 15.89
N ARG A 122 11.68 33.51 15.45
CA ARG A 122 13.08 33.93 15.29
C ARG A 122 13.85 33.92 16.61
N ARG A 123 13.24 34.40 17.69
CA ARG A 123 13.87 34.48 19.01
C ARG A 123 14.25 33.11 19.56
N TYR A 124 13.36 32.12 19.46
CA TYR A 124 13.55 30.79 20.05
C TYR A 124 14.07 29.74 19.07
N PHE A 125 14.30 30.10 17.81
CA PHE A 125 14.69 29.17 16.75
C PHE A 125 15.94 28.35 17.10
N GLY A 126 17.03 29.00 17.52
CA GLY A 126 18.30 28.34 17.82
C GLY A 126 18.16 27.32 18.96
N ASP A 127 17.52 27.71 20.06
CA ASP A 127 17.29 26.82 21.20
C ASP A 127 16.34 25.66 20.85
N MET A 128 15.32 25.90 20.01
CA MET A 128 14.39 24.86 19.55
C MET A 128 15.04 23.88 18.57
N ILE A 129 15.98 24.35 17.74
CA ILE A 129 16.80 23.47 16.89
C ILE A 129 17.69 22.60 17.77
N ALA A 130 18.39 23.19 18.74
CA ALA A 130 19.25 22.43 19.66
C ALA A 130 18.46 21.33 20.39
N TRP A 131 17.25 21.65 20.87
CA TRP A 131 16.33 20.65 21.44
C TRP A 131 15.93 19.57 20.44
N SER A 132 15.62 19.93 19.19
CA SER A 132 15.21 18.96 18.17
C SER A 132 16.34 18.01 17.78
N ILE A 133 17.57 18.53 17.66
CA ILE A 133 18.78 17.72 17.43
C ILE A 133 19.02 16.78 18.61
N PHE A 134 18.96 17.30 19.84
CA PHE A 134 19.10 16.49 21.06
C PHE A 134 18.07 15.35 21.09
N GLN A 135 16.80 15.66 20.85
CA GLN A 135 15.72 14.68 20.86
C GLN A 135 15.92 13.59 19.79
N ASN A 136 16.35 13.96 18.57
CA ASN A 136 16.59 13.01 17.49
C ASN A 136 17.82 12.13 17.74
N VAL A 137 18.94 12.70 18.21
CA VAL A 137 20.17 11.95 18.50
C VAL A 137 19.95 10.95 19.63
N ILE A 138 19.36 11.39 20.75
CA ILE A 138 19.09 10.49 21.87
C ILE A 138 17.96 9.52 21.51
N GLY A 139 16.96 9.93 20.73
CA GLY A 139 15.92 9.04 20.23
C GLY A 139 16.49 7.91 19.36
N ALA A 140 17.41 8.22 18.44
CA ALA A 140 18.11 7.21 17.64
C ALA A 140 18.94 6.27 18.53
N LEU A 141 19.62 6.80 19.54
CA LEU A 141 20.35 6.00 20.53
C LEU A 141 19.42 5.09 21.33
N VAL A 142 18.25 5.57 21.76
CA VAL A 142 17.21 4.77 22.44
C VAL A 142 16.77 3.62 21.55
N VAL A 143 16.48 3.88 20.27
CA VAL A 143 16.05 2.82 19.33
C VAL A 143 17.16 1.80 19.13
N TYR A 144 18.40 2.24 18.89
CA TYR A 144 19.55 1.36 18.74
C TYR A 144 19.79 0.49 19.98
N LEU A 145 19.73 1.08 21.17
CA LEU A 145 19.85 0.35 22.43
C LEU A 145 18.65 -0.55 22.70
N ALA A 146 17.43 -0.16 22.34
CA ALA A 146 16.26 -1.01 22.52
C ALA A 146 16.34 -2.28 21.67
N LEU A 147 16.89 -2.17 20.45
CA LEU A 147 17.12 -3.30 19.55
C LEU A 147 18.29 -4.19 20.00
N SER A 148 19.38 -3.58 20.46
CA SER A 148 20.60 -4.33 20.82
C SER A 148 20.59 -4.84 22.27
N PHE A 149 19.97 -4.09 23.18
CA PHE A 149 19.93 -4.33 24.62
C PHE A 149 18.74 -3.65 25.29
N PHE A 150 17.55 -4.26 25.12
CA PHE A 150 16.24 -3.72 25.53
C PHE A 150 16.20 -2.98 26.89
N PRO A 151 16.78 -3.51 27.99
CA PRO A 151 16.75 -2.83 29.28
C PRO A 151 17.38 -1.42 29.26
N PHE A 152 18.50 -1.22 28.55
CA PHE A 152 19.14 0.09 28.47
C PHE A 152 18.32 1.08 27.64
N GLY A 153 17.68 0.61 26.57
CA GLY A 153 16.75 1.42 25.79
C GLY A 153 15.58 1.93 26.64
N LEU A 154 15.01 1.07 27.48
CA LEU A 154 13.91 1.43 28.38
C LEU A 154 14.35 2.41 29.49
N ILE A 155 15.51 2.19 30.10
CA ILE A 155 16.08 3.12 31.10
C ILE A 155 16.31 4.50 30.48
N LEU A 156 16.89 4.56 29.27
CA LEU A 156 17.16 5.82 28.58
C LEU A 156 15.87 6.55 28.18
N MET A 157 14.81 5.82 27.81
CA MET A 157 13.49 6.38 27.55
C MET A 157 12.89 7.03 28.81
N ILE A 158 12.99 6.36 29.97
CA ILE A 158 12.56 6.91 31.26
C ILE A 158 13.40 8.16 31.60
N ALA A 159 14.71 8.11 31.37
CA ALA A 159 15.59 9.25 31.59
C ALA A 159 15.20 10.46 30.74
N LEU A 160 14.87 10.26 29.46
CA LEU A 160 14.40 11.32 28.56
C LEU A 160 13.12 12.01 29.05
N MET A 161 12.23 11.28 29.72
CA MET A 161 10.99 11.85 30.26
C MET A 161 11.25 13.01 31.24
N PHE A 162 12.33 12.94 32.02
CA PHE A 162 12.73 14.01 32.95
C PHE A 162 13.15 15.31 32.24
N TYR A 163 13.53 15.22 30.97
CA TYR A 163 13.92 16.37 30.15
C TYR A 163 12.75 16.94 29.33
N SER A 164 11.55 16.36 29.41
CA SER A 164 10.37 16.80 28.64
C SER A 164 9.95 18.26 28.87
N LEU A 165 10.33 18.86 30.00
CA LEU A 165 10.02 20.25 30.33
C LEU A 165 10.93 21.29 29.66
N THR A 166 12.06 20.87 29.08
CA THR A 166 13.07 21.74 28.47
C THR A 166 12.49 22.78 27.50
N PRO A 167 11.69 22.42 26.46
CA PRO A 167 11.13 23.41 25.52
C PRO A 167 10.23 24.45 26.20
N TYR A 168 9.53 24.07 27.28
CA TYR A 168 8.68 24.98 28.03
C TYR A 168 9.48 25.96 28.88
N LEU A 169 10.56 25.50 29.50
CA LEU A 169 11.44 26.33 30.34
C LEU A 169 12.19 27.37 29.49
N ILE A 170 12.70 26.99 28.31
CA ILE A 170 13.31 27.92 27.33
C ILE A 170 12.39 29.13 27.12
N VAL A 171 11.12 28.87 26.84
CA VAL A 171 10.16 29.91 26.49
C VAL A 171 9.68 30.69 27.72
N LEU A 172 9.21 30.00 28.77
CA LEU A 172 8.65 30.64 29.96
C LEU A 172 9.67 31.51 30.70
N GLN A 173 10.90 31.01 30.87
CA GLN A 173 11.96 31.72 31.58
C GLN A 173 12.87 32.55 30.66
N ASN A 174 12.74 32.41 29.33
CA ASN A 174 13.60 33.08 28.34
C ASN A 174 15.10 32.77 28.57
N ILE A 175 15.41 31.50 28.84
CA ILE A 175 16.76 30.98 29.09
C ILE A 175 17.26 30.16 27.90
N THR A 176 18.57 29.94 27.82
CA THR A 176 19.18 29.15 26.75
C THR A 176 18.82 27.67 26.86
N PHE A 177 18.99 26.92 25.75
CA PHE A 177 18.81 25.47 25.74
C PHE A 177 19.61 24.75 26.84
N SER A 178 20.89 25.12 27.03
CA SER A 178 21.76 24.49 28.03
C SER A 178 21.22 24.66 29.46
N ASP A 179 20.80 25.89 29.80
CA ASP A 179 20.26 26.19 31.13
C ASP A 179 18.93 25.46 31.36
N ALA A 180 18.07 25.43 30.35
CA ALA A 180 16.79 24.74 30.41
C ALA A 180 16.96 23.22 30.58
N LEU A 181 17.90 22.63 29.84
CA LEU A 181 18.21 21.20 29.91
C LEU A 181 18.72 20.82 31.30
N ALA A 182 19.59 21.64 31.90
CA ALA A 182 20.10 21.43 33.26
C ALA A 182 19.01 21.58 34.33
N LYS A 183 18.09 22.53 34.17
CA LYS A 183 16.98 22.75 35.12
C LYS A 183 15.86 21.72 35.00
N ALA A 184 15.60 21.18 33.80
CA ALA A 184 14.41 20.38 33.51
C ALA A 184 14.19 19.18 34.45
N PRO A 185 15.19 18.30 34.74
CA PRO A 185 14.98 17.13 35.61
C PRO A 185 14.57 17.50 37.04
N ARG A 186 15.21 18.54 37.60
CA ARG A 186 14.91 19.03 38.95
C ARG A 186 13.49 19.57 39.03
N MET A 187 13.08 20.34 38.02
CA MET A 187 11.74 20.94 37.95
C MET A 187 10.67 19.90 37.68
N PHE A 188 10.95 18.91 36.82
CA PHE A 188 10.05 17.79 36.55
C PHE A 188 9.76 17.00 37.83
N ARG A 189 10.81 16.61 38.57
CA ARG A 189 10.65 15.90 39.85
C ARG A 189 9.85 16.72 40.87
N ARG A 190 10.10 18.02 40.96
CA ARG A 190 9.41 18.91 41.91
C ARG A 190 7.92 19.09 41.59
N TYR A 191 7.57 19.14 40.31
CA TYR A 191 6.19 19.41 39.87
C TYR A 191 5.42 18.19 39.38
N PHE A 192 6.04 17.00 39.40
CA PHE A 192 5.47 15.76 38.87
C PHE A 192 4.02 15.53 39.33
N GLY A 193 3.75 15.62 40.64
CA GLY A 193 2.40 15.41 41.18
C GLY A 193 1.36 16.42 40.70
N THR A 194 1.77 17.65 40.37
CA THR A 194 0.85 18.68 39.81
C THR A 194 0.61 18.47 38.32
N LEU A 195 1.60 17.93 37.61
CA LEU A 195 1.55 17.68 36.17
C LEU A 195 0.88 16.34 35.82
N LEU A 196 0.96 15.36 36.71
CA LEU A 196 0.44 14.01 36.49
C LEU A 196 -1.06 13.97 36.10
N PRO A 197 -1.99 14.70 36.77
CA PRO A 197 -3.39 14.71 36.35
C PRO A 197 -3.59 15.25 34.94
N LEU A 198 -2.78 16.25 34.54
CA LEU A 198 -2.83 16.81 33.20
C LEU A 198 -2.27 15.82 32.17
N ALA A 199 -1.21 15.08 32.52
CA ALA A 199 -0.67 14.03 31.67
C ALA A 199 -1.66 12.87 31.47
N LEU A 200 -2.36 12.44 32.53
CA LEU A 200 -3.43 11.43 32.45
C LEU A 200 -4.59 11.92 31.58
N LEU A 201 -5.03 13.17 31.76
CA LEU A 201 -6.05 13.78 30.91
C LEU A 201 -5.60 13.85 29.45
N ALA A 202 -4.33 14.23 29.20
CA ALA A 202 -3.79 14.29 27.85
C ALA A 202 -3.79 12.90 27.18
N MET A 203 -3.36 11.86 27.91
CA MET A 203 -3.44 10.48 27.43
C MET A 203 -4.87 10.05 27.12
N LEU A 204 -5.84 10.37 27.99
CA LEU A 204 -7.25 10.06 27.74
C LEU A 204 -7.77 10.79 26.49
N CYS A 205 -7.45 12.07 26.34
CA CYS A 205 -7.83 12.86 25.17
C CYS A 205 -7.22 12.31 23.88
N THR A 206 -5.93 11.98 23.88
CA THR A 206 -5.25 11.40 22.70
C THR A 206 -5.83 10.04 22.35
N LEU A 207 -6.16 9.22 23.35
CA LEU A 207 -6.84 7.95 23.18
C LEU A 207 -8.20 8.15 22.48
N VAL A 208 -9.04 9.07 22.97
CA VAL A 208 -10.33 9.39 22.34
C VAL A 208 -10.15 9.89 20.91
N VAL A 209 -9.20 10.79 20.66
CA VAL A 209 -8.96 11.32 19.30
C VAL A 209 -8.44 10.23 18.36
N SER A 210 -7.61 9.30 18.86
CA SER A 210 -7.09 8.19 18.07
C SER A 210 -8.20 7.23 17.60
N LEU A 211 -9.35 7.18 18.28
CA LEU A 211 -10.50 6.39 17.84
C LEU A 211 -11.09 6.93 16.54
N PHE A 212 -10.99 8.24 16.28
CA PHE A 212 -11.50 8.82 15.03
C PHE A 212 -10.71 8.41 13.79
N ARG A 213 -9.54 7.77 13.92
CA ARG A 213 -8.81 7.23 12.76
C ARG A 213 -9.59 6.14 12.01
N SER A 214 -10.52 5.46 12.69
CA SER A 214 -11.37 4.43 12.08
C SER A 214 -12.48 5.03 11.22
N LEU A 215 -12.66 6.36 11.28
CA LEU A 215 -13.60 7.03 10.41
C LEU A 215 -13.20 6.87 8.94
N THR A 216 -14.24 6.83 8.16
CA THR A 216 -14.25 6.61 6.73
C THR A 216 -13.52 7.78 6.02
N SER A 217 -12.53 7.50 5.14
CA SER A 217 -11.79 8.54 4.39
C SER A 217 -12.72 9.50 3.61
N PRO A 218 -12.69 10.82 3.86
CA PRO A 218 -11.53 11.56 4.35
C PRO A 218 -11.57 11.91 5.85
N TRP A 219 -12.63 11.51 6.55
CA TRP A 219 -12.89 11.91 7.93
C TRP A 219 -11.89 11.34 8.94
N GLY A 220 -11.33 10.16 8.65
CA GLY A 220 -10.27 9.54 9.45
C GLY A 220 -8.96 10.35 9.52
N TYR A 221 -8.78 11.32 8.62
CA TYR A 221 -7.69 12.31 8.68
C TYR A 221 -8.20 13.67 9.19
N ALA A 222 -9.30 14.16 8.63
CA ALA A 222 -9.82 15.51 8.89
C ALA A 222 -10.23 15.73 10.35
N VAL A 223 -10.94 14.76 10.94
CA VAL A 223 -11.42 14.88 12.33
C VAL A 223 -10.24 14.86 13.30
N PRO A 224 -9.28 13.91 13.23
CA PRO A 224 -8.09 13.96 14.07
C PRO A 224 -7.25 15.22 13.89
N LEU A 225 -7.05 15.71 12.66
CA LEU A 225 -6.31 16.95 12.40
C LEU A 225 -6.90 18.12 13.19
N LEU A 226 -8.20 18.32 13.11
CA LEU A 226 -8.88 19.41 13.80
C LEU A 226 -8.98 19.20 15.31
N ALA A 227 -9.42 18.00 15.73
CA ALA A 227 -9.63 17.68 17.14
C ALA A 227 -8.31 17.70 17.91
N TYR A 228 -7.24 17.12 17.35
CA TYR A 228 -5.95 17.06 18.02
C TYR A 228 -5.26 18.43 18.07
N ALA A 229 -5.33 19.22 17.00
CA ALA A 229 -4.83 20.59 17.01
C ALA A 229 -5.53 21.44 18.09
N CYS A 230 -6.86 21.31 18.25
CA CYS A 230 -7.62 22.01 19.27
C CYS A 230 -7.29 21.52 20.69
N ILE A 231 -7.47 20.23 20.95
CA ILE A 231 -7.33 19.64 22.29
C ILE A 231 -5.88 19.72 22.76
N GLY A 232 -4.92 19.37 21.91
CA GLY A 232 -3.50 19.46 22.22
C GLY A 232 -3.08 20.89 22.54
N THR A 233 -3.60 21.90 21.83
CA THR A 233 -3.30 23.30 22.15
C THR A 233 -3.85 23.75 23.50
N LEU A 234 -5.05 23.29 23.87
CA LEU A 234 -5.60 23.58 25.20
C LEU A 234 -4.80 22.89 26.31
N LEU A 235 -4.42 21.62 26.12
CA LEU A 235 -3.62 20.86 27.09
C LEU A 235 -2.25 21.48 27.30
N ILE A 236 -1.57 21.88 26.22
CA ILE A 236 -0.25 22.52 26.29
C ILE A 236 -0.36 23.92 26.92
N GLY A 237 -1.39 24.69 26.57
CA GLY A 237 -1.66 25.98 27.21
C GLY A 237 -1.88 25.85 28.72
N GLU A 238 -2.61 24.82 29.15
CA GLU A 238 -2.83 24.52 30.56
C GLU A 238 -1.56 24.05 31.28
N LEU A 239 -0.73 23.24 30.61
CA LEU A 239 0.59 22.84 31.10
C LEU A 239 1.47 24.07 31.37
N MET A 240 1.56 24.97 30.38
CA MET A 240 2.34 26.21 30.52
C MET A 240 1.79 27.10 31.63
N ARG A 241 0.46 27.17 31.80
CA ARG A 241 -0.18 27.95 32.87
C ARG A 241 0.19 27.43 34.25
N LYS A 242 0.02 26.12 34.47
CA LYS A 242 0.38 25.48 35.75
C LYS A 242 1.86 25.62 36.06
N LEU A 243 2.72 25.45 35.05
CA LEU A 243 4.15 25.61 35.18
C LEU A 243 4.54 27.06 35.53
N ALA A 244 3.96 28.05 34.85
CA ALA A 244 4.21 29.47 35.14
C ALA A 244 3.81 29.88 36.56
N VAL A 245 2.65 29.42 37.06
CA VAL A 245 2.21 29.68 38.43
C VAL A 245 3.19 29.10 39.46
N LYS A 246 3.65 27.85 39.25
CA LYS A 246 4.59 27.20 40.16
C LYS A 246 5.98 27.85 40.14
N LEU A 247 6.47 28.25 38.96
CA LEU A 247 7.72 29.00 38.84
C LEU A 247 7.67 30.31 39.63
N LYS A 248 6.57 31.07 39.52
CA LYS A 248 6.39 32.31 40.29
C LYS A 248 6.35 32.06 41.81
N LEU A 249 5.64 31.02 42.24
CA LEU A 249 5.57 30.65 43.67
C LEU A 249 6.94 30.25 44.23
N ASP A 250 7.81 29.67 43.41
CA ASP A 250 9.15 29.25 43.80
C ASP A 250 10.21 30.37 43.68
N GLY A 251 9.79 31.61 43.38
CA GLY A 251 10.67 32.77 43.24
C GLY A 251 11.47 32.80 41.95
N GLU A 252 11.17 31.93 40.98
CA GLU A 252 11.83 31.93 39.68
C GLU A 252 11.28 33.05 38.80
N GLN A 253 12.17 33.73 38.06
CA GLN A 253 11.77 34.79 37.15
C GLN A 253 11.00 34.22 35.95
N THR A 254 9.81 34.76 35.70
CA THR A 254 9.05 34.58 34.47
C THR A 254 8.97 35.94 33.79
N PRO A 255 10.03 36.35 33.05
CA PRO A 255 10.13 37.69 32.52
C PRO A 255 8.94 37.99 31.61
N ASP A 256 8.49 39.25 31.67
CA ASP A 256 7.43 39.78 30.84
C ASP A 256 7.74 39.62 29.35
N LEU A 257 6.69 39.74 28.54
CA LEU A 257 6.79 39.51 27.10
C LEU A 257 7.84 40.46 26.49
N PRO A 258 8.89 39.93 25.81
CA PRO A 258 9.94 40.75 25.22
C PRO A 258 9.43 41.68 24.10
N PHE A 259 8.20 41.48 23.62
CA PHE A 259 7.62 42.20 22.50
C PHE A 259 6.19 42.67 22.82
N GLY A 260 5.83 43.85 22.31
CA GLY A 260 4.52 44.47 22.51
C GLY A 260 3.33 43.68 21.93
N GLU A 261 2.13 44.08 22.34
CA GLU A 261 0.87 43.46 21.90
C GLU A 261 0.57 43.80 20.43
N ASN A 262 0.14 42.80 19.66
CA ASN A 262 -0.26 42.99 18.26
C ASN A 262 -1.79 43.01 18.15
N ARG A 263 -2.39 44.21 18.13
CA ARG A 263 -3.85 44.35 17.99
C ARG A 263 -4.30 43.97 16.57
N ALA A 264 -4.74 42.72 16.40
CA ALA A 264 -5.33 42.26 15.16
C ALA A 264 -6.70 42.95 14.94
N SER A 265 -6.95 43.43 13.71
CA SER A 265 -8.26 43.98 13.33
C SER A 265 -9.33 42.87 13.34
N ARG A 266 -10.61 43.25 13.47
CA ARG A 266 -11.74 42.29 13.43
C ARG A 266 -11.73 41.44 12.15
N MET A 267 -11.33 42.04 11.03
CA MET A 267 -11.21 41.37 9.72
C MET A 267 -10.15 40.26 9.73
N VAL A 268 -8.99 40.49 10.36
CA VAL A 268 -7.93 39.47 10.48
C VAL A 268 -8.42 38.28 11.30
N ASN A 269 -9.15 38.51 12.40
CA ASN A 269 -9.72 37.42 13.19
C ASN A 269 -10.77 36.62 12.40
N ALA A 270 -11.62 37.28 11.60
CA ALA A 270 -12.57 36.60 10.73
C ALA A 270 -11.86 35.73 9.68
N MET A 271 -10.81 36.24 9.03
CA MET A 271 -10.00 35.46 8.10
C MET A 271 -9.36 34.23 8.75
N ILE A 272 -8.81 34.37 9.96
CA ILE A 272 -8.20 33.25 10.69
C ILE A 272 -9.23 32.15 10.96
N VAL A 273 -10.47 32.50 11.33
CA VAL A 273 -11.53 31.52 11.55
C VAL A 273 -11.94 30.83 10.24
N LEU A 274 -12.08 31.58 9.15
CA LEU A 274 -12.37 31.03 7.82
C LEU A 274 -11.25 30.13 7.28
N LEU A 275 -10.02 30.32 7.75
CA LEU A 275 -8.88 29.51 7.35
C LEU A 275 -8.96 28.07 7.91
N VAL A 276 -9.69 27.83 8.99
CA VAL A 276 -9.87 26.49 9.56
C VAL A 276 -10.56 25.53 8.58
N PRO A 277 -11.79 25.78 8.07
CA PRO A 277 -12.43 24.90 7.10
C PRO A 277 -11.65 24.82 5.78
N ALA A 278 -10.97 25.90 5.37
CA ALA A 278 -10.10 25.90 4.21
C ALA A 278 -8.93 24.92 4.39
N LEU A 279 -8.24 24.94 5.53
CA LEU A 279 -7.14 24.01 5.84
C LEU A 279 -7.59 22.57 5.96
N VAL A 280 -8.77 22.30 6.54
CA VAL A 280 -9.33 20.94 6.54
C VAL A 280 -9.51 20.47 5.10
N SER A 281 -10.09 21.30 4.24
CA SER A 281 -10.33 20.96 2.83
C SER A 281 -9.02 20.73 2.06
N VAL A 282 -8.03 21.61 2.24
CA VAL A 282 -6.69 21.47 1.64
C VAL A 282 -5.98 20.23 2.18
N GLY A 283 -6.11 19.94 3.47
CA GLY A 283 -5.57 18.74 4.10
C GLY A 283 -6.17 17.46 3.51
N ILE A 284 -7.49 17.41 3.32
CA ILE A 284 -8.17 16.29 2.65
C ILE A 284 -7.68 16.14 1.20
N PHE A 285 -7.55 17.25 0.48
CA PHE A 285 -7.04 17.27 -0.90
C PHE A 285 -5.59 16.74 -0.97
N ALA A 286 -4.73 17.14 -0.03
CA ALA A 286 -3.35 16.68 0.03
C ALA A 286 -3.24 15.22 0.53
N ALA A 287 -4.01 14.82 1.53
CA ALA A 287 -4.02 13.46 2.08
C ALA A 287 -4.50 12.43 1.05
N SER A 288 -5.44 12.81 0.18
CA SER A 288 -5.88 11.99 -0.95
C SER A 288 -4.89 11.95 -2.12
N GLY A 289 -3.80 12.72 -2.08
CA GLY A 289 -2.83 12.77 -3.17
C GLY A 289 -3.30 13.55 -4.40
N ARG A 290 -4.46 14.21 -4.35
CA ARG A 290 -5.02 14.94 -5.49
C ARG A 290 -4.14 16.12 -5.92
N HIS A 291 -3.34 16.69 -5.02
CA HIS A 291 -2.35 17.73 -5.37
C HIS A 291 -1.29 17.25 -6.36
N LEU A 292 -1.01 15.95 -6.41
CA LEU A 292 -0.04 15.37 -7.34
C LEU A 292 -0.54 15.40 -8.79
N SER A 293 -1.86 15.58 -9.01
CA SER A 293 -2.40 15.78 -10.37
C SER A 293 -1.83 17.01 -11.07
N ALA A 294 -1.27 17.98 -10.35
CA ALA A 294 -0.57 19.10 -10.95
C ALA A 294 0.68 18.70 -11.75
N PHE A 295 1.24 17.51 -11.53
CA PHE A 295 2.38 16.97 -12.28
C PHE A 295 1.97 16.12 -13.49
N GLU A 296 0.66 16.00 -13.74
CA GLU A 296 0.14 15.35 -14.93
C GLU A 296 0.31 16.28 -16.14
N ILE A 297 1.45 16.18 -16.81
CA ILE A 297 1.78 16.96 -18.00
C ILE A 297 1.76 16.03 -19.22
N GLY A 298 1.20 16.49 -20.35
CA GLY A 298 1.21 15.77 -21.63
C GLY A 298 0.04 14.80 -21.85
N SER A 299 -0.04 14.25 -23.06
CA SER A 299 -1.09 13.29 -23.45
C SER A 299 -0.78 11.88 -22.93
N LYS A 300 -1.83 11.14 -22.59
CA LYS A 300 -1.77 9.71 -22.26
C LYS A 300 -2.22 8.88 -23.46
N ASN A 301 -1.59 7.73 -23.67
CA ASN A 301 -2.03 6.78 -24.68
C ASN A 301 -3.00 5.80 -24.02
N ARG A 302 -4.19 5.65 -24.60
CA ARG A 302 -5.16 4.65 -24.17
C ARG A 302 -4.81 3.31 -24.80
N ILE A 303 -4.68 2.28 -23.96
CA ILE A 303 -4.34 0.92 -24.33
C ILE A 303 -5.45 0.01 -23.81
N GLU A 304 -5.99 -0.84 -24.67
CA GLU A 304 -7.00 -1.82 -24.31
C GLU A 304 -6.34 -3.09 -23.75
N GLY A 305 -7.11 -3.84 -22.96
CA GLY A 305 -6.58 -5.03 -22.31
C GLY A 305 -7.64 -6.04 -21.91
N PHE A 306 -7.18 -7.06 -21.20
CA PHE A 306 -8.01 -8.16 -20.70
C PHE A 306 -7.72 -8.38 -19.22
N SER A 307 -8.65 -8.99 -18.50
CA SER A 307 -8.38 -9.49 -17.17
C SER A 307 -8.13 -10.99 -17.21
N TYR A 308 -7.33 -11.44 -16.26
CA TYR A 308 -7.08 -12.84 -16.00
C TYR A 308 -6.87 -13.03 -14.50
N ASN A 309 -7.54 -14.03 -13.94
CA ASN A 309 -7.47 -14.31 -12.52
C ASN A 309 -7.15 -15.78 -12.29
N THR A 310 -6.51 -16.05 -11.16
CA THR A 310 -6.34 -17.41 -10.67
C THR A 310 -7.59 -17.84 -9.93
N ASN A 311 -7.91 -19.13 -9.96
CA ASN A 311 -9.01 -19.71 -9.19
C ASN A 311 -8.59 -21.08 -8.64
N PHE A 312 -9.44 -21.66 -7.79
CA PHE A 312 -9.38 -23.04 -7.34
C PHE A 312 -9.81 -24.01 -8.46
N SER A 313 -9.07 -24.00 -9.57
CA SER A 313 -9.29 -24.88 -10.72
C SER A 313 -9.05 -26.35 -10.39
N ASP A 314 -9.57 -27.24 -11.23
CA ASP A 314 -9.41 -28.69 -11.05
C ASP A 314 -7.93 -29.09 -11.02
N VAL A 315 -7.12 -28.49 -11.89
CA VAL A 315 -5.67 -28.74 -11.96
C VAL A 315 -4.92 -28.22 -10.73
N PHE A 316 -5.39 -27.14 -10.09
CA PHE A 316 -4.80 -26.63 -8.86
C PHE A 316 -4.95 -27.65 -7.73
N TYR A 317 -6.13 -28.24 -7.55
CA TYR A 317 -6.32 -29.30 -6.56
C TYR A 317 -5.59 -30.59 -6.91
N ALA A 318 -5.60 -30.97 -8.20
CA ALA A 318 -4.93 -32.18 -8.67
C ALA A 318 -3.40 -32.13 -8.54
N SER A 319 -2.80 -30.93 -8.48
CA SER A 319 -1.35 -30.73 -8.41
C SER A 319 -0.83 -30.44 -7.01
N GLU A 320 -1.61 -30.74 -5.96
CA GLU A 320 -1.30 -30.32 -4.58
C GLU A 320 -1.08 -28.81 -4.46
N GLN A 321 -1.90 -28.01 -5.16
CA GLN A 321 -1.88 -26.56 -5.13
C GLN A 321 -0.61 -25.93 -5.74
N LYS A 322 0.04 -26.62 -6.69
CA LYS A 322 1.30 -26.17 -7.33
C LYS A 322 1.16 -25.78 -8.81
N TYR A 323 0.07 -26.14 -9.47
CA TYR A 323 -0.22 -25.76 -10.85
C TYR A 323 -1.18 -24.57 -10.88
N THR A 324 -0.74 -23.47 -11.48
CA THR A 324 -1.58 -22.29 -11.71
C THR A 324 -2.11 -22.27 -13.15
N ALA A 325 -3.41 -22.03 -13.27
CA ALA A 325 -4.12 -21.79 -14.51
C ALA A 325 -4.98 -20.51 -14.36
N TYR A 326 -5.37 -19.94 -15.50
CA TYR A 326 -6.04 -18.64 -15.53
C TYR A 326 -7.45 -18.71 -16.13
N GLU A 327 -8.37 -18.03 -15.47
CA GLU A 327 -9.67 -17.67 -16.00
C GLU A 327 -9.52 -16.32 -16.70
N TRP A 328 -9.84 -16.25 -18.00
CA TRP A 328 -9.71 -15.03 -18.80
C TRP A 328 -11.07 -14.36 -18.98
N GLN A 329 -11.08 -13.03 -18.94
CA GLN A 329 -12.28 -12.25 -19.23
C GLN A 329 -11.97 -11.07 -20.15
N THR A 330 -12.85 -10.89 -21.13
CA THR A 330 -12.80 -9.78 -22.09
C THR A 330 -13.97 -8.84 -21.81
N ARG A 331 -13.68 -7.61 -21.38
CA ARG A 331 -14.63 -6.49 -21.23
C ARG A 331 -13.94 -5.19 -21.65
N ASP A 332 -14.57 -4.05 -21.41
CA ASP A 332 -14.06 -2.70 -21.73
C ASP A 332 -12.90 -2.24 -20.81
N TYR A 333 -11.94 -3.13 -20.55
CA TYR A 333 -10.75 -2.83 -19.77
C TYR A 333 -9.82 -1.93 -20.58
N SER A 334 -9.40 -0.83 -19.98
CA SER A 334 -8.40 0.03 -20.63
C SER A 334 -7.58 0.82 -19.63
N ILE A 335 -6.36 1.16 -20.02
CA ILE A 335 -5.49 2.06 -19.27
C ILE A 335 -5.03 3.21 -20.16
N ALA A 336 -5.17 4.42 -19.68
CA ALA A 336 -4.51 5.60 -20.23
C ALA A 336 -3.27 5.89 -19.37
N ILE A 337 -2.09 5.68 -19.94
CA ILE A 337 -0.81 5.86 -19.24
C ILE A 337 0.18 6.57 -20.15
N ARG A 338 1.07 7.36 -19.53
CA ARG A 338 2.18 8.01 -20.22
C ARG A 338 3.47 7.27 -19.89
N LEU A 339 4.12 6.71 -20.90
CA LEU A 339 5.44 6.12 -20.77
C LEU A 339 6.43 6.94 -21.62
N PRO A 340 7.68 7.12 -21.16
CA PRO A 340 8.74 7.58 -22.05
C PRO A 340 8.98 6.53 -23.14
N ASP A 341 9.74 6.90 -24.17
CA ASP A 341 10.20 5.91 -25.14
C ASP A 341 11.16 4.92 -24.46
N LEU A 342 10.74 3.65 -24.40
CA LEU A 342 11.48 2.55 -23.79
C LEU A 342 12.11 1.61 -24.85
N SER A 343 12.04 1.96 -26.13
CA SER A 343 12.63 1.17 -27.21
C SER A 343 14.14 1.36 -27.35
N GLY A 344 14.68 2.51 -26.95
CA GLY A 344 16.10 2.85 -27.06
C GLY A 344 17.02 2.24 -25.99
N GLU A 345 18.34 2.40 -26.15
CA GLU A 345 19.35 1.90 -25.20
C GLU A 345 19.35 2.66 -23.87
N ARG A 346 19.09 3.98 -23.91
CA ARG A 346 19.08 4.83 -22.72
C ARG A 346 17.71 4.78 -22.05
N LYS A 347 17.57 3.87 -21.09
CA LYS A 347 16.33 3.66 -20.34
C LYS A 347 16.42 4.30 -18.95
N PRO A 348 15.34 4.93 -18.46
CA PRO A 348 15.35 5.57 -17.15
C PRO A 348 15.42 4.53 -16.02
N ASP A 349 15.96 4.90 -14.87
CA ASP A 349 15.97 4.01 -13.69
C ASP A 349 14.61 3.92 -12.99
N GLU A 350 13.76 4.93 -13.19
CA GLU A 350 12.40 4.97 -12.65
C GLU A 350 11.40 5.55 -13.66
N LEU A 351 10.16 5.06 -13.59
CA LEU A 351 9.01 5.58 -14.30
C LEU A 351 8.02 6.14 -13.28
N ARG A 352 7.54 7.37 -13.48
CA ARG A 352 6.56 7.96 -12.56
C ARG A 352 5.48 8.72 -13.32
N GLY A 353 4.27 8.70 -12.77
CA GLY A 353 3.16 9.36 -13.41
C GLY A 353 1.82 9.05 -12.77
N ILE A 354 0.77 9.46 -13.47
CA ILE A 354 -0.62 9.17 -13.11
C ILE A 354 -1.29 8.52 -14.31
N ALA A 355 -1.85 7.34 -14.13
CA ALA A 355 -2.63 6.63 -15.14
C ALA A 355 -4.13 6.70 -14.82
N ASP A 356 -4.97 6.63 -15.84
CA ASP A 356 -6.42 6.43 -15.67
C ASP A 356 -6.75 5.01 -16.13
N ILE A 357 -7.39 4.23 -15.27
CA ILE A 357 -7.73 2.84 -15.55
C ILE A 357 -9.25 2.66 -15.55
N THR A 358 -9.74 1.83 -16.47
CA THR A 358 -11.11 1.31 -16.48
C THR A 358 -11.04 -0.19 -16.22
N TRP A 359 -11.60 -0.64 -15.11
CA TRP A 359 -11.43 -1.99 -14.55
C TRP A 359 -12.60 -2.41 -13.66
N GLN A 360 -12.63 -3.66 -13.21
CA GLN A 360 -13.69 -4.15 -12.33
C GLN A 360 -13.34 -3.96 -10.86
N VAL A 361 -14.35 -3.56 -10.09
CA VAL A 361 -14.28 -3.45 -8.65
C VAL A 361 -15.51 -4.13 -8.07
N ASN A 362 -15.30 -5.02 -7.10
CA ASN A 362 -16.39 -5.66 -6.38
C ASN A 362 -16.99 -4.66 -5.40
N GLU A 363 -18.26 -4.30 -5.63
CA GLU A 363 -19.01 -3.37 -4.77
C GLU A 363 -20.19 -4.04 -4.09
N GLU A 364 -20.50 -3.58 -2.89
CA GLU A 364 -21.63 -4.03 -2.10
C GLU A 364 -22.87 -3.18 -2.43
N ILE A 365 -23.85 -3.77 -3.11
CA ILE A 365 -25.12 -3.13 -3.42
C ILE A 365 -26.13 -3.51 -2.34
N ARG A 366 -26.57 -2.49 -1.61
CA ARG A 366 -27.62 -2.63 -0.59
C ARG A 366 -28.97 -2.26 -1.19
N THR A 367 -29.86 -3.24 -1.29
CA THR A 367 -31.24 -3.02 -1.70
C THR A 367 -32.14 -3.16 -0.47
N VAL A 368 -32.78 -2.07 -0.06
CA VAL A 368 -33.74 -2.09 1.06
C VAL A 368 -35.13 -2.30 0.49
N GLN A 369 -35.79 -3.39 0.89
CA GLN A 369 -37.17 -3.68 0.53
C GLN A 369 -37.98 -3.92 1.81
N GLY A 370 -38.84 -2.96 2.16
CA GLY A 370 -39.58 -2.97 3.42
C GLY A 370 -38.63 -2.96 4.63
N ASN A 371 -38.76 -3.95 5.52
CA ASN A 371 -37.89 -4.13 6.70
C ASN A 371 -36.66 -5.03 6.42
N SER A 372 -36.49 -5.52 5.19
CA SER A 372 -35.35 -6.38 4.82
C SER A 372 -34.31 -5.59 4.02
N THR A 373 -33.04 -5.78 4.37
CA THR A 373 -31.90 -5.25 3.60
C THR A 373 -31.22 -6.43 2.92
N PHE A 374 -31.26 -6.46 1.59
CA PHE A 374 -30.52 -7.40 0.78
C PHE A 374 -29.16 -6.79 0.45
N ILE A 375 -28.10 -7.54 0.74
CA ILE A 375 -26.73 -7.15 0.46
C ILE A 375 -26.21 -8.09 -0.61
N ASP A 376 -25.94 -7.55 -1.79
CA ASP A 376 -25.41 -8.29 -2.94
C ASP A 376 -24.05 -7.71 -3.32
N VAL A 377 -23.14 -8.55 -3.80
CA VAL A 377 -21.81 -8.12 -4.23
C VAL A 377 -21.70 -8.30 -5.73
N LYS A 378 -21.57 -7.19 -6.46
CA LYS A 378 -21.49 -7.21 -7.91
C LYS A 378 -20.17 -6.63 -8.41
N PRO A 379 -19.54 -7.23 -9.44
CA PRO A 379 -18.41 -6.62 -10.12
C PRO A 379 -18.91 -5.46 -11.00
N ILE A 380 -18.53 -4.23 -10.67
CA ILE A 380 -18.91 -3.01 -11.40
C ILE A 380 -17.68 -2.44 -12.12
N MET A 381 -17.87 -1.91 -13.33
CA MET A 381 -16.82 -1.21 -14.06
C MET A 381 -16.59 0.18 -13.45
N HIS A 382 -15.39 0.42 -12.94
CA HIS A 382 -14.97 1.71 -12.40
C HIS A 382 -13.91 2.37 -13.27
N LYS A 383 -13.92 3.70 -13.28
CA LYS A 383 -12.80 4.52 -13.71
C LYS A 383 -12.03 4.99 -12.48
N SER A 384 -10.75 4.66 -12.40
CA SER A 384 -9.89 5.01 -11.28
C SER A 384 -8.65 5.74 -11.77
N ARG A 385 -8.07 6.58 -10.91
CA ARG A 385 -6.78 7.23 -11.17
C ARG A 385 -5.71 6.56 -10.33
N LEU A 386 -4.62 6.16 -10.96
CA LEU A 386 -3.52 5.44 -10.33
C LEU A 386 -2.28 6.32 -10.32
N ILE A 387 -1.72 6.60 -9.16
CA ILE A 387 -0.36 7.14 -9.06
C ILE A 387 0.61 5.98 -9.09
N TYR A 388 1.70 6.12 -9.84
CA TYR A 388 2.75 5.12 -9.88
C TYR A 388 4.14 5.76 -9.85
N ARG A 389 5.05 5.07 -9.19
CA ARG A 389 6.50 5.18 -9.28
C ARG A 389 7.03 3.76 -9.41
N LEU A 390 7.48 3.38 -10.59
CA LEU A 390 8.01 2.06 -10.89
C LEU A 390 9.53 2.15 -10.93
N VAL A 391 10.20 1.23 -10.25
CA VAL A 391 11.66 1.15 -10.22
C VAL A 391 12.11 0.02 -11.14
N ARG A 392 13.23 0.23 -11.83
CA ARG A 392 13.85 -0.78 -12.68
C ARG A 392 14.36 -1.95 -11.81
N GLU A 393 13.88 -3.14 -12.12
CA GLU A 393 14.27 -4.41 -11.48
C GLU A 393 14.92 -5.32 -12.54
N THR A 394 15.80 -6.23 -12.08
CA THR A 394 16.51 -7.18 -12.96
C THR A 394 15.84 -8.55 -12.87
N ALA A 395 15.46 -9.10 -14.03
CA ALA A 395 14.90 -10.44 -14.14
C ALA A 395 16.00 -11.51 -14.07
N ASN A 396 15.60 -12.78 -13.98
CA ASN A 396 16.51 -13.91 -13.81
C ASN A 396 17.54 -14.04 -14.94
N ASN A 397 17.17 -13.70 -16.18
CA ASN A 397 18.06 -13.77 -17.34
C ASN A 397 18.91 -12.50 -17.55
N GLY A 398 18.84 -11.52 -16.65
CA GLY A 398 19.56 -10.26 -16.73
C GLY A 398 18.86 -9.16 -17.56
N SER A 399 17.71 -9.45 -18.18
CA SER A 399 16.81 -8.40 -18.67
C SER A 399 16.26 -7.59 -17.50
N PHE A 400 15.55 -6.51 -17.80
CA PHE A 400 14.94 -5.69 -16.76
C PHE A 400 13.49 -5.39 -17.09
N TYR A 401 12.75 -5.07 -16.05
CA TYR A 401 11.37 -4.61 -16.09
C TYR A 401 11.19 -3.50 -15.06
N TYR A 402 10.04 -2.84 -15.07
CA TYR A 402 9.71 -1.81 -14.09
C TYR A 402 8.60 -2.32 -13.19
N SER A 403 8.74 -2.12 -11.89
CA SER A 403 7.80 -2.64 -10.90
C SER A 403 7.56 -1.65 -9.76
N SER A 404 6.34 -1.65 -9.24
CA SER A 404 6.00 -0.93 -8.02
C SER A 404 6.37 -1.69 -6.74
N MET A 405 6.85 -2.94 -6.83
CA MET A 405 7.34 -3.70 -5.67
C MET A 405 8.51 -2.98 -4.97
N SER A 406 9.51 -2.56 -5.74
CA SER A 406 10.60 -1.69 -5.25
C SER A 406 10.27 -0.20 -5.32
N GLY A 407 9.10 0.14 -5.88
CA GLY A 407 8.59 1.49 -6.07
C GLY A 407 7.33 1.76 -5.24
N SER A 408 6.33 2.41 -5.82
CA SER A 408 5.01 2.59 -5.21
C SER A 408 3.91 2.64 -6.28
N ALA A 409 2.73 2.12 -5.96
CA ALA A 409 1.53 2.28 -6.77
C ALA A 409 0.33 2.49 -5.84
N SER A 410 -0.60 3.36 -6.21
CA SER A 410 -1.76 3.66 -5.37
C SER A 410 -2.93 4.18 -6.17
N ILE A 411 -4.13 3.78 -5.78
CA ILE A 411 -5.37 4.36 -6.29
C ILE A 411 -5.56 5.72 -5.59
N ILE A 412 -5.71 6.81 -6.34
CA ILE A 412 -6.15 8.10 -5.79
C ILE A 412 -7.59 7.91 -5.32
N PRO A 413 -7.89 8.11 -4.03
CA PRO A 413 -9.24 7.90 -3.50
C PRO A 413 -10.31 8.73 -4.26
N GLY A 414 -11.23 8.01 -4.88
CA GLY A 414 -12.46 8.53 -5.48
C GLY A 414 -13.54 8.82 -4.43
N GLY A 415 -14.71 9.30 -4.87
CA GLY A 415 -15.87 9.50 -3.99
C GLY A 415 -16.57 8.20 -3.58
N GLU A 416 -16.52 7.19 -4.45
CA GLU A 416 -17.10 5.87 -4.23
C GLU A 416 -16.06 4.92 -3.63
N ARG A 417 -16.54 3.99 -2.80
CA ARG A 417 -15.65 3.09 -2.08
C ARG A 417 -15.94 1.63 -2.39
N PRO A 418 -14.90 0.86 -2.72
CA PRO A 418 -14.99 -0.60 -2.73
C PRO A 418 -15.37 -1.11 -1.33
N ARG A 419 -15.98 -2.30 -1.28
CA ARG A 419 -16.31 -3.02 -0.04
C ARG A 419 -15.11 -3.14 0.91
N GLU A 420 -13.93 -3.36 0.35
CA GLU A 420 -12.67 -3.47 1.10
C GLU A 420 -11.60 -2.53 0.53
N PRO A 421 -10.67 -2.02 1.37
CA PRO A 421 -9.53 -1.24 0.89
C PRO A 421 -8.70 -2.02 -0.14
N LEU A 422 -8.61 -1.49 -1.35
CA LEU A 422 -7.86 -2.10 -2.44
C LEU A 422 -6.43 -1.58 -2.49
N SER A 423 -5.51 -2.50 -2.78
CA SER A 423 -4.12 -2.26 -3.15
C SER A 423 -3.90 -2.61 -4.61
N ILE A 424 -2.85 -2.04 -5.19
CA ILE A 424 -2.42 -2.37 -6.54
C ILE A 424 -0.93 -2.59 -6.63
N GLN A 425 -0.52 -3.49 -7.52
CA GLN A 425 0.83 -3.55 -8.04
C GLN A 425 0.81 -3.37 -9.55
N ILE A 426 1.83 -2.70 -10.08
CA ILE A 426 2.00 -2.43 -11.50
C ILE A 426 3.36 -2.98 -11.93
N MET A 427 3.36 -3.71 -13.04
CA MET A 427 4.55 -4.17 -13.74
C MET A 427 4.51 -3.67 -15.18
N ILE A 428 5.63 -3.18 -15.69
CA ILE A 428 5.80 -2.81 -17.10
C ILE A 428 7.04 -3.51 -17.65
N SER A 429 6.91 -4.18 -18.80
CA SER A 429 8.05 -4.83 -19.45
C SER A 429 9.14 -3.81 -19.81
N GLY A 430 10.40 -4.26 -19.94
CA GLY A 430 11.53 -3.36 -20.17
C GLY A 430 11.48 -2.55 -21.47
N ASP A 431 10.66 -2.95 -22.43
CA ASP A 431 10.37 -2.27 -23.70
C ASP A 431 9.07 -1.45 -23.66
N GLY A 432 8.29 -1.51 -22.58
CA GLY A 432 7.01 -0.83 -22.43
C GLY A 432 5.84 -1.45 -23.20
N SER A 433 6.03 -2.59 -23.86
CA SER A 433 5.00 -3.21 -24.70
C SER A 433 3.88 -3.88 -23.88
N HIS A 434 4.19 -4.32 -22.65
CA HIS A 434 3.24 -4.98 -21.77
C HIS A 434 3.13 -4.26 -20.43
N ILE A 435 1.90 -3.96 -20.03
CA ILE A 435 1.56 -3.30 -18.77
C ILE A 435 0.62 -4.23 -18.02
N PHE A 436 1.02 -4.62 -16.82
CA PHE A 436 0.23 -5.46 -15.95
C PHE A 436 -0.14 -4.71 -14.69
N ILE A 437 -1.39 -4.90 -14.26
CA ILE A 437 -1.91 -4.34 -13.01
C ILE A 437 -2.55 -5.47 -12.23
N MET A 438 -2.11 -5.66 -10.99
CA MET A 438 -2.69 -6.62 -10.07
C MET A 438 -3.45 -5.87 -8.98
N GLN A 439 -4.74 -6.15 -8.88
CA GLN A 439 -5.65 -5.63 -7.86
C GLN A 439 -5.85 -6.69 -6.77
N TYR A 440 -5.77 -6.27 -5.50
CA TYR A 440 -5.96 -7.18 -4.37
C TYR A 440 -6.39 -6.42 -3.09
N PRO A 441 -7.06 -7.07 -2.13
CA PRO A 441 -7.33 -6.49 -0.83
C PRO A 441 -6.05 -6.19 -0.06
N THR A 442 -5.99 -5.01 0.56
CA THR A 442 -4.78 -4.49 1.26
C THR A 442 -4.31 -5.36 2.43
N ARG A 443 -5.15 -6.28 2.92
CA ARG A 443 -4.80 -7.22 3.99
C ARG A 443 -3.86 -8.35 3.54
N PHE A 444 -3.75 -8.62 2.24
CA PHE A 444 -2.96 -9.75 1.74
C PHE A 444 -1.52 -9.35 1.42
N ASP A 445 -0.60 -10.28 1.65
CA ASP A 445 0.78 -10.17 1.18
C ASP A 445 0.84 -10.54 -0.31
N ILE A 446 1.24 -9.56 -1.13
CA ILE A 446 1.31 -9.73 -2.57
C ILE A 446 2.54 -10.52 -3.02
N SER A 447 3.60 -10.60 -2.20
CA SER A 447 4.87 -11.24 -2.56
C SER A 447 4.74 -12.73 -2.88
N GLN A 448 3.73 -13.41 -2.32
CA GLN A 448 3.48 -14.83 -2.57
C GLN A 448 2.85 -15.09 -3.94
N VAL A 449 2.14 -14.10 -4.48
CA VAL A 449 1.34 -14.19 -5.71
C VAL A 449 2.01 -13.45 -6.87
N PHE A 450 2.73 -12.36 -6.61
CA PHE A 450 3.40 -11.56 -7.64
C PHE A 450 4.67 -12.25 -8.11
N ARG A 451 4.60 -12.94 -9.24
CA ARG A 451 5.75 -13.58 -9.89
C ARG A 451 5.93 -13.00 -11.29
N VAL A 452 7.17 -12.92 -11.72
CA VAL A 452 7.56 -12.35 -13.02
C VAL A 452 8.27 -13.44 -13.82
N SER A 453 8.05 -13.46 -15.13
CA SER A 453 8.75 -14.38 -16.03
C SER A 453 10.27 -14.17 -15.97
N ASP A 454 11.05 -15.19 -16.33
CA ASP A 454 12.51 -15.15 -16.27
C ASP A 454 13.14 -14.00 -17.08
N ASP A 455 12.43 -13.53 -18.09
CA ASP A 455 12.80 -12.43 -18.97
C ASP A 455 12.16 -11.09 -18.61
N GLY A 456 11.46 -10.97 -17.49
CA GLY A 456 10.85 -9.72 -17.07
C GLY A 456 9.71 -9.24 -17.96
N ARG A 457 9.25 -10.05 -18.92
CA ARG A 457 8.28 -9.63 -19.93
C ARG A 457 6.83 -9.78 -19.48
N TYR A 458 6.54 -10.79 -18.67
CA TYR A 458 5.18 -11.15 -18.28
C TYR A 458 5.03 -11.21 -16.76
N LEU A 459 3.91 -10.67 -16.27
CA LEU A 459 3.42 -10.98 -14.93
C LEU A 459 2.75 -12.35 -14.97
N ILE A 460 3.15 -13.26 -14.08
CA ILE A 460 2.63 -14.63 -13.98
C ILE A 460 2.10 -14.88 -12.56
N PRO A 461 0.94 -14.28 -12.20
CA PRO A 461 0.37 -14.42 -10.86
C PRO A 461 0.27 -15.88 -10.43
N GLY A 462 0.71 -16.20 -9.21
CA GLY A 462 0.49 -17.51 -8.59
C GLY A 462 -0.90 -17.61 -7.94
N THR A 463 -1.45 -18.82 -7.84
CA THR A 463 -2.75 -19.00 -7.18
C THR A 463 -2.60 -18.84 -5.66
N SER A 464 -3.34 -17.90 -5.07
CA SER A 464 -3.43 -17.79 -3.60
C SER A 464 -4.13 -19.01 -3.02
N GLN A 465 -3.50 -19.68 -2.06
CA GLN A 465 -4.03 -20.90 -1.43
C GLN A 465 -5.25 -20.63 -0.54
N MET A 466 -5.47 -19.39 -0.12
CA MET A 466 -6.57 -19.02 0.76
C MET A 466 -7.74 -18.40 0.00
N ASN A 467 -7.48 -17.40 -0.85
CA ASN A 467 -8.53 -16.62 -1.54
C ASN A 467 -8.04 -16.18 -2.93
N PRO A 468 -8.01 -17.07 -3.93
CA PRO A 468 -7.53 -16.73 -5.27
C PRO A 468 -8.46 -15.74 -5.99
N MET A 469 -9.76 -15.78 -5.69
CA MET A 469 -10.77 -14.87 -6.28
C MET A 469 -10.63 -13.41 -5.85
N ASP A 470 -9.86 -13.12 -4.80
CA ASP A 470 -9.59 -11.77 -4.34
C ASP A 470 -8.49 -11.07 -5.17
N PHE A 471 -7.78 -11.80 -6.04
CA PHE A 471 -6.70 -11.29 -6.87
C PHE A 471 -7.13 -11.19 -8.33
N HIS A 472 -7.11 -9.99 -8.88
CA HIS A 472 -7.43 -9.75 -10.28
C HIS A 472 -6.21 -9.16 -11.00
N ALA A 473 -5.72 -9.85 -12.03
CA ALA A 473 -4.69 -9.31 -12.89
C ALA A 473 -5.32 -8.75 -14.17
N TYR A 474 -4.74 -7.66 -14.66
CA TYR A 474 -5.12 -6.99 -15.89
C TYR A 474 -3.87 -6.87 -16.74
N TRP A 475 -4.01 -7.16 -18.04
CA TRP A 475 -2.93 -7.07 -19.01
C TRP A 475 -3.33 -6.14 -20.14
N PHE A 476 -2.53 -5.08 -20.33
CA PHE A 476 -2.70 -4.09 -21.39
C PHE A 476 -1.49 -4.14 -22.32
N THR A 477 -1.76 -4.19 -23.62
CA THR A 477 -0.74 -4.27 -24.67
C THR A 477 -1.24 -3.56 -25.91
N THR A 478 -0.36 -2.85 -26.63
CA THR A 478 -0.71 -2.22 -27.91
C THR A 478 -0.90 -3.26 -29.02
N GLU A 479 -0.21 -4.40 -28.92
CA GLU A 479 -0.32 -5.52 -29.84
C GLU A 479 -1.03 -6.67 -29.15
N GLN A 480 -2.35 -6.72 -29.34
CA GLN A 480 -3.19 -7.82 -28.88
C GLN A 480 -3.13 -8.96 -29.91
N SER A 481 -2.33 -9.98 -29.62
CA SER A 481 -2.17 -11.14 -30.51
C SER A 481 -2.21 -12.45 -29.72
N THR A 482 -2.72 -13.50 -30.37
CA THR A 482 -2.73 -14.87 -29.85
C THR A 482 -1.30 -15.36 -29.59
N GLU A 483 -0.33 -14.92 -30.38
CA GLU A 483 1.09 -15.25 -30.18
C GLU A 483 1.64 -14.69 -28.86
N ASN A 484 1.30 -13.46 -28.50
CA ASN A 484 1.69 -12.89 -27.20
C ASN A 484 1.04 -13.64 -26.03
N LEU A 485 -0.18 -14.12 -26.20
CA LEU A 485 -0.88 -14.95 -25.22
C LEU A 485 -0.18 -16.31 -25.03
N PHE A 486 0.18 -17.00 -26.11
CA PHE A 486 0.94 -18.25 -26.03
C PHE A 486 2.29 -18.07 -25.35
N LYS A 487 3.02 -16.99 -25.66
CA LYS A 487 4.30 -16.67 -24.99
C LYS A 487 4.12 -16.46 -23.48
N LEU A 488 3.06 -15.77 -23.06
CA LEU A 488 2.72 -15.59 -21.64
C LEU A 488 2.44 -16.95 -20.98
N LEU A 489 1.62 -17.79 -21.60
CA LEU A 489 1.25 -19.10 -21.06
C LEU A 489 2.43 -20.07 -20.98
N ALA A 490 3.29 -20.09 -22.01
CA ALA A 490 4.54 -20.85 -21.99
C ALA A 490 5.48 -20.38 -20.87
N ALA A 491 5.61 -19.06 -20.67
CA ALA A 491 6.40 -18.51 -19.56
C ALA A 491 5.82 -18.90 -18.20
N LYS A 492 4.49 -18.86 -18.03
CA LYS A 492 3.80 -19.33 -16.83
C LYS A 492 4.08 -20.81 -16.56
N ASN A 493 3.96 -21.66 -17.58
CA ASN A 493 4.13 -23.11 -17.45
C ASN A 493 5.56 -23.57 -17.14
N LYS A 494 6.57 -22.71 -17.29
CA LYS A 494 7.92 -23.00 -16.76
C LYS A 494 7.96 -23.10 -15.24
N THR A 495 7.06 -22.38 -14.56
CA THR A 495 6.99 -22.34 -13.09
C THR A 495 6.00 -23.34 -12.50
N ASN A 496 5.17 -23.95 -13.34
CA ASN A 496 4.19 -24.95 -12.91
C ASN A 496 4.87 -26.28 -12.65
N TYR A 497 4.38 -26.97 -11.61
CA TYR A 497 4.88 -28.27 -11.22
C TYR A 497 3.73 -29.19 -10.84
N ILE A 498 3.91 -30.49 -11.07
CA ILE A 498 2.98 -31.52 -10.64
C ILE A 498 3.67 -32.41 -9.61
N ALA A 499 3.11 -32.45 -8.41
CA ALA A 499 3.63 -33.30 -7.33
C ALA A 499 3.12 -34.73 -7.37
N THR A 500 1.96 -34.97 -7.98
CA THR A 500 1.30 -36.28 -8.01
C THR A 500 0.89 -36.68 -9.41
N ILE A 501 1.06 -37.97 -9.71
CA ILE A 501 0.71 -38.53 -11.01
C ILE A 501 -0.77 -38.90 -11.07
N ASN A 502 -1.39 -39.11 -9.91
CA ASN A 502 -2.84 -39.26 -9.82
C ASN A 502 -3.49 -37.95 -10.30
N ARG A 503 -4.39 -38.04 -11.28
CA ARG A 503 -5.04 -36.88 -11.92
C ARG A 503 -4.15 -35.96 -12.76
N SER A 504 -2.93 -36.38 -13.10
CA SER A 504 -2.04 -35.63 -14.01
C SER A 504 -2.63 -35.42 -15.42
N TYR A 505 -3.66 -36.18 -15.81
CA TYR A 505 -4.44 -35.95 -17.03
C TYR A 505 -5.11 -34.57 -17.08
N LEU A 506 -5.45 -33.97 -15.93
CA LEU A 506 -6.01 -32.61 -15.87
C LEU A 506 -4.97 -31.56 -16.26
N ALA A 507 -3.74 -31.72 -15.79
CA ALA A 507 -2.66 -30.82 -16.16
C ALA A 507 -2.22 -31.02 -17.60
N LEU A 508 -2.29 -32.26 -18.12
CA LEU A 508 -2.11 -32.52 -19.54
C LEU A 508 -3.16 -31.77 -20.38
N ALA A 509 -4.43 -31.86 -19.99
CA ALA A 509 -5.51 -31.10 -20.63
C ALA A 509 -5.23 -29.59 -20.64
N CYS A 510 -4.83 -29.03 -19.48
CA CYS A 510 -4.45 -27.63 -19.36
C CYS A 510 -3.27 -27.27 -20.28
N ALA A 511 -2.19 -28.05 -20.28
CA ALA A 511 -1.02 -27.79 -21.11
C ALA A 511 -1.34 -27.83 -22.61
N MET A 512 -2.20 -28.77 -23.03
CA MET A 512 -2.67 -28.86 -24.41
C MET A 512 -3.56 -27.67 -24.80
N GLN A 513 -4.51 -27.30 -23.94
CA GLN A 513 -5.37 -26.13 -24.14
C GLN A 513 -4.55 -24.82 -24.19
N GLU A 514 -3.49 -24.73 -23.40
CA GLU A 514 -2.60 -23.56 -23.32
C GLU A 514 -1.55 -23.51 -24.44
N GLY A 515 -1.41 -24.58 -25.24
CA GLY A 515 -0.48 -24.65 -26.36
C GLY A 515 1.00 -24.88 -25.98
N ASP A 516 1.30 -25.28 -24.75
CA ASP A 516 2.70 -25.52 -24.31
C ASP A 516 3.13 -26.97 -24.58
N GLY A 517 3.67 -27.22 -25.77
CA GLY A 517 4.18 -28.52 -26.19
C GLY A 517 5.30 -29.07 -25.31
N ARG A 518 6.18 -28.22 -24.77
CA ARG A 518 7.22 -28.63 -23.80
C ARG A 518 6.58 -29.20 -22.54
N MET A 519 5.56 -28.54 -21.99
CA MET A 519 4.86 -29.05 -20.82
C MET A 519 4.12 -30.35 -21.14
N VAL A 520 3.49 -30.47 -22.31
CA VAL A 520 2.85 -31.72 -22.77
C VAL A 520 3.84 -32.88 -22.80
N VAL A 521 5.00 -32.71 -23.45
CA VAL A 521 6.05 -33.75 -23.54
C VAL A 521 6.53 -34.15 -22.15
N ASN A 522 6.88 -33.17 -21.30
CA ASN A 522 7.33 -33.42 -19.94
C ASN A 522 6.31 -34.22 -19.11
N LEU A 523 5.01 -33.91 -19.25
CA LEU A 523 3.95 -34.63 -18.56
C LEU A 523 3.80 -36.07 -19.05
N LEU A 524 3.79 -36.28 -20.38
CA LEU A 524 3.70 -37.61 -20.96
C LEU A 524 4.91 -38.48 -20.58
N GLU A 525 6.12 -37.91 -20.59
CA GLU A 525 7.34 -38.60 -20.16
C GLU A 525 7.32 -38.93 -18.67
N THR A 526 6.91 -37.98 -17.82
CA THR A 526 6.76 -38.21 -16.37
C THR A 526 5.76 -39.35 -16.10
N MET A 527 4.64 -39.38 -16.81
CA MET A 527 3.67 -40.47 -16.72
C MET A 527 4.26 -41.82 -17.15
N ARG A 528 4.99 -41.86 -18.27
CA ARG A 528 5.68 -43.09 -18.75
C ARG A 528 6.71 -43.59 -17.75
N GLN A 529 7.54 -42.71 -17.19
CA GLN A 529 8.58 -43.05 -16.21
C GLN A 529 7.99 -43.63 -14.91
N ALA A 530 6.77 -43.23 -14.56
CA ALA A 530 6.05 -43.77 -13.42
C ALA A 530 5.31 -45.09 -13.69
N GLY A 531 5.50 -45.68 -14.88
CA GLY A 531 4.92 -46.97 -15.25
C GLY A 531 3.47 -46.90 -15.72
N LEU A 532 2.96 -45.73 -16.11
CA LEU A 532 1.64 -45.61 -16.74
C LEU A 532 1.70 -46.04 -18.20
N ASN A 533 0.62 -46.68 -18.67
CA ASN A 533 0.46 -46.95 -20.08
C ASN A 533 0.00 -45.68 -20.80
N VAL A 534 0.93 -45.00 -21.49
CA VAL A 534 0.67 -43.75 -22.21
C VAL A 534 0.57 -44.03 -23.71
N LYS A 535 -0.59 -43.75 -24.29
CA LYS A 535 -0.85 -43.81 -25.73
C LYS A 535 -1.03 -42.39 -26.28
N ALA A 536 0.03 -41.81 -26.81
CA ALA A 536 -0.01 -40.49 -27.43
C ALA A 536 0.96 -40.47 -28.63
N PRO A 537 0.79 -39.54 -29.58
CA PRO A 537 1.80 -39.32 -30.62
C PRO A 537 3.19 -39.06 -30.01
N ASP A 538 4.22 -39.72 -30.52
CA ASP A 538 5.62 -39.48 -30.15
C ASP A 538 6.19 -38.26 -30.89
N TRP A 539 5.54 -37.12 -30.67
CA TRP A 539 5.97 -35.82 -31.17
C TRP A 539 6.93 -35.14 -30.20
N ASP A 540 7.87 -34.39 -30.75
CA ASP A 540 8.76 -33.53 -29.97
C ASP A 540 8.04 -32.24 -29.51
N GLU A 541 8.73 -31.44 -28.69
CA GLU A 541 8.17 -30.21 -28.12
C GLU A 541 7.68 -29.24 -29.21
N LEU A 542 8.46 -29.09 -30.29
CA LEU A 542 8.15 -28.19 -31.39
C LEU A 542 6.92 -28.66 -32.17
N THR A 543 6.85 -29.94 -32.51
CA THR A 543 5.72 -30.53 -33.26
C THR A 543 4.43 -30.43 -32.46
N TRP A 544 4.48 -30.68 -31.14
CA TRP A 544 3.33 -30.45 -30.26
C TRP A 544 2.91 -28.98 -30.24
N THR A 545 3.85 -28.05 -30.04
CA THR A 545 3.55 -26.61 -30.03
C THR A 545 2.95 -26.15 -31.36
N ASP A 546 3.53 -26.53 -32.49
CA ASP A 546 3.03 -26.16 -33.82
C ASP A 546 1.64 -26.72 -34.11
N ASN A 547 1.37 -27.97 -33.71
CA ASN A 547 0.05 -28.58 -33.83
C ASN A 547 -0.98 -27.83 -32.96
N LEU A 548 -0.69 -27.60 -31.68
CA LEU A 548 -1.61 -26.96 -30.75
C LEU A 548 -1.87 -25.50 -31.11
N HIS A 549 -0.83 -24.74 -31.48
CA HIS A 549 -0.99 -23.38 -32.00
C HIS A 549 -1.78 -23.38 -33.33
N GLY A 550 -1.51 -24.35 -34.20
CA GLY A 550 -2.21 -24.53 -35.47
C GLY A 550 -3.72 -24.71 -35.31
N ARG A 551 -4.17 -25.39 -34.24
CA ARG A 551 -5.60 -25.54 -33.91
C ARG A 551 -6.31 -24.22 -33.56
N TYR A 552 -5.56 -23.17 -33.20
CA TYR A 552 -6.11 -21.84 -32.96
C TYR A 552 -6.06 -20.92 -34.18
N LYS A 553 -5.52 -21.38 -35.31
CA LYS A 553 -5.35 -20.56 -36.52
C LYS A 553 -6.71 -20.12 -37.06
N GLY A 554 -6.89 -18.80 -37.22
CA GLY A 554 -8.13 -18.21 -37.71
C GLY A 554 -9.15 -17.87 -36.62
N ALA A 555 -8.93 -18.30 -35.37
CA ALA A 555 -9.75 -17.85 -34.25
C ALA A 555 -9.42 -16.43 -33.82
N THR A 556 -10.44 -15.68 -33.38
CA THR A 556 -10.22 -14.36 -32.76
C THR A 556 -9.55 -14.53 -31.40
N LEU A 557 -8.84 -13.50 -30.94
CA LEU A 557 -8.24 -13.51 -29.60
C LEU A 557 -9.30 -13.71 -28.51
N GLN A 558 -10.46 -13.05 -28.63
CA GLN A 558 -11.58 -13.24 -27.71
C GLN A 558 -12.02 -14.72 -27.66
N ARG A 559 -12.20 -15.35 -28.82
CA ARG A 559 -12.58 -16.78 -28.88
C ARG A 559 -11.50 -17.68 -28.28
N THR A 560 -10.23 -17.34 -28.49
CA THR A 560 -9.10 -18.06 -27.90
C THR A 560 -9.14 -17.98 -26.37
N LEU A 561 -9.31 -16.77 -25.82
CA LEU A 561 -9.39 -16.53 -24.38
C LEU A 561 -10.57 -17.29 -23.75
N GLU A 562 -11.76 -17.25 -24.37
CA GLU A 562 -12.95 -18.00 -23.94
C GLU A 562 -12.68 -19.52 -23.82
N LEU A 563 -11.96 -20.09 -24.78
CA LEU A 563 -11.60 -21.51 -24.78
C LEU A 563 -10.57 -21.82 -23.69
N MET A 564 -9.53 -20.99 -23.57
CA MET A 564 -8.46 -21.17 -22.58
C MET A 564 -8.95 -20.99 -21.14
N THR A 565 -10.01 -20.21 -20.90
CA THR A 565 -10.64 -20.04 -19.59
C THR A 565 -11.02 -21.37 -18.93
N LYS A 566 -11.33 -22.41 -19.72
CA LYS A 566 -11.63 -23.74 -19.16
C LYS A 566 -10.52 -24.31 -18.28
N ALA A 567 -9.25 -23.99 -18.58
CA ALA A 567 -8.13 -24.43 -17.76
C ALA A 567 -8.14 -23.80 -16.35
N GLY A 568 -8.70 -22.61 -16.22
CA GLY A 568 -8.68 -21.81 -14.99
C GLY A 568 -9.92 -21.92 -14.10
N VAL A 569 -10.95 -22.68 -14.49
CA VAL A 569 -12.21 -22.80 -13.73
C VAL A 569 -12.38 -24.20 -13.13
N GLN A 570 -13.21 -24.30 -12.10
CA GLN A 570 -13.62 -25.58 -11.52
C GLN A 570 -14.65 -26.25 -12.43
N GLY A 571 -14.54 -27.56 -12.64
CA GLY A 571 -15.39 -28.30 -13.58
C GLY A 571 -15.10 -27.97 -15.04
N GLY A 572 -13.89 -27.46 -15.34
CA GLY A 572 -13.52 -27.08 -16.71
C GLY A 572 -13.44 -28.28 -17.66
N TYR A 573 -13.06 -29.45 -17.12
CA TYR A 573 -12.93 -30.71 -17.84
C TYR A 573 -13.71 -31.82 -17.14
N GLU A 574 -15.02 -31.90 -17.39
CA GLU A 574 -15.86 -32.97 -16.87
C GLU A 574 -15.61 -34.30 -17.60
N GLY A 575 -15.12 -35.30 -16.86
CA GLY A 575 -14.98 -36.67 -17.36
C GLY A 575 -16.33 -37.38 -17.42
N ARG A 576 -16.62 -38.05 -18.54
CA ARG A 576 -17.74 -38.98 -18.69
C ARG A 576 -17.20 -40.40 -18.63
N GLU A 577 -17.80 -41.23 -17.77
CA GLU A 577 -17.47 -42.65 -17.69
C GLU A 577 -17.96 -43.37 -18.96
N LEU A 578 -17.07 -44.15 -19.56
CA LEU A 578 -17.37 -45.05 -20.66
C LEU A 578 -17.78 -46.39 -20.05
N LEU A 579 -19.08 -46.55 -19.79
CA LEU A 579 -19.63 -47.71 -19.09
C LEU A 579 -19.29 -49.03 -19.77
N ASP A 580 -19.21 -49.05 -21.11
CA ASP A 580 -18.90 -50.25 -21.89
C ASP A 580 -17.44 -50.71 -21.76
N GLU A 581 -16.53 -49.80 -21.36
CA GLU A 581 -15.10 -50.09 -21.15
C GLU A 581 -14.72 -50.19 -19.66
N SER A 582 -15.65 -49.82 -18.77
CA SER A 582 -15.45 -49.78 -17.32
C SER A 582 -15.93 -51.06 -16.67
N ASP A 583 -15.26 -51.47 -15.58
CA ASP A 583 -15.66 -52.62 -14.77
C ASP A 583 -15.78 -52.23 -13.28
N GLU A 584 -15.94 -53.23 -12.40
CA GLU A 584 -16.08 -53.03 -10.96
C GLU A 584 -14.81 -52.45 -10.30
N LYS A 585 -13.64 -52.64 -10.91
CA LYS A 585 -12.33 -52.26 -10.35
C LYS A 585 -11.68 -51.10 -11.10
N ILE A 586 -11.99 -50.93 -12.38
CA ILE A 586 -11.38 -49.94 -13.27
C ILE A 586 -12.47 -49.06 -13.86
N GLY A 587 -12.34 -47.75 -13.67
CA GLY A 587 -13.13 -46.76 -14.38
C GLY A 587 -12.38 -46.28 -15.61
N VAL A 588 -13.07 -46.22 -16.75
CA VAL A 588 -12.57 -45.63 -17.98
C VAL A 588 -13.35 -44.36 -18.24
N TYR A 589 -12.65 -43.24 -18.34
CA TYR A 589 -13.26 -41.92 -18.45
C TYR A 589 -12.72 -41.20 -19.68
N ARG A 590 -13.57 -40.35 -20.28
CA ARG A 590 -13.20 -39.46 -21.38
C ARG A 590 -13.66 -38.04 -21.10
N PHE A 591 -12.78 -37.07 -21.30
CA PHE A 591 -13.16 -35.67 -21.42
C PHE A 591 -12.57 -35.09 -22.71
N GLU A 592 -13.06 -33.91 -23.07
CA GLU A 592 -12.73 -33.24 -24.33
C GLU A 592 -12.09 -31.87 -24.08
N VAL A 593 -10.94 -31.64 -24.72
CA VAL A 593 -10.22 -30.37 -24.72
C VAL A 593 -10.68 -29.55 -25.93
N PRO A 594 -11.40 -28.43 -25.74
CA PRO A 594 -12.00 -27.71 -26.86
C PRO A 594 -11.02 -26.79 -27.60
N PHE A 595 -11.04 -26.90 -28.92
CA PHE A 595 -10.38 -25.98 -29.84
C PHE A 595 -11.42 -25.30 -30.75
N PRO A 596 -11.07 -24.22 -31.47
CA PRO A 596 -11.98 -23.54 -32.39
C PRO A 596 -12.64 -24.48 -33.41
N ASP A 597 -11.87 -25.39 -34.00
CA ASP A 597 -12.32 -26.26 -35.09
C ASP A 597 -12.46 -27.75 -34.69
N GLY A 598 -12.64 -28.03 -33.40
CA GLY A 598 -12.84 -29.41 -32.93
C GLY A 598 -12.56 -29.63 -31.45
N MET A 599 -12.67 -30.89 -31.04
CA MET A 599 -12.41 -31.34 -29.68
C MET A 599 -11.29 -32.37 -29.72
N LEU A 600 -10.35 -32.29 -28.79
CA LEU A 600 -9.30 -33.29 -28.63
C LEU A 600 -9.63 -34.18 -27.43
N PRO A 601 -10.00 -35.47 -27.65
CA PRO A 601 -10.40 -36.34 -26.57
C PRO A 601 -9.20 -36.88 -25.81
N ILE A 602 -9.29 -36.85 -24.47
CA ILE A 602 -8.37 -37.54 -23.58
C ILE A 602 -9.14 -38.64 -22.87
N THR A 603 -8.75 -39.88 -23.10
CA THR A 603 -9.29 -41.05 -22.40
C THR A 603 -8.29 -41.48 -21.34
N TYR A 604 -8.74 -41.71 -20.11
CA TYR A 604 -7.90 -42.19 -19.02
C TYR A 604 -8.56 -43.34 -18.28
N LYS A 605 -7.74 -44.18 -17.66
CA LYS A 605 -8.19 -45.29 -16.82
C LYS A 605 -7.67 -45.09 -15.41
N GLU A 606 -8.55 -45.22 -14.42
CA GLU A 606 -8.20 -45.17 -13.02
C GLU A 606 -8.77 -46.37 -12.25
N SER A 607 -8.08 -46.75 -11.19
CA SER A 607 -8.55 -47.74 -10.24
C SER A 607 -9.67 -47.12 -9.39
N LYS A 608 -10.84 -47.78 -9.34
CA LYS A 608 -11.98 -47.35 -8.51
C LYS A 608 -11.73 -47.55 -7.01
N GLU A 609 -10.75 -48.39 -6.65
CA GLU A 609 -10.42 -48.72 -5.26
C GLU A 609 -9.61 -47.62 -4.57
N ASP A 610 -8.60 -47.07 -5.26
CA ASP A 610 -7.63 -46.12 -4.69
C ASP A 610 -7.45 -44.82 -5.50
N GLY A 611 -8.19 -44.66 -6.61
CA GLY A 611 -8.11 -43.49 -7.49
C GLY A 611 -6.79 -43.37 -8.26
N LYS A 612 -6.01 -44.45 -8.33
CA LYS A 612 -4.71 -44.45 -9.00
C LYS A 612 -4.88 -44.41 -10.51
N LEU A 613 -4.17 -43.50 -11.17
CA LEU A 613 -4.11 -43.43 -12.62
C LEU A 613 -3.37 -44.67 -13.16
N LEU A 614 -3.92 -45.32 -14.20
CA LEU A 614 -3.37 -46.54 -14.80
C LEU A 614 -2.93 -46.34 -16.25
N SER A 615 -3.69 -45.57 -17.03
CA SER A 615 -3.35 -45.25 -18.42
C SER A 615 -3.93 -43.92 -18.85
N VAL A 616 -3.26 -43.27 -19.81
CA VAL A 616 -3.75 -42.07 -20.50
C VAL A 616 -3.60 -42.26 -22.00
N SER A 617 -4.63 -41.90 -22.75
CA SER A 617 -4.67 -41.96 -24.20
C SER A 617 -5.08 -40.61 -24.76
N VAL A 618 -4.23 -40.04 -25.62
CA VAL A 618 -4.50 -38.85 -26.41
C VAL A 618 -4.59 -39.31 -27.86
N MET A 619 -5.78 -39.21 -28.45
CA MET A 619 -5.98 -39.53 -29.87
C MET A 619 -6.17 -38.22 -30.63
N ASP A 620 -5.36 -38.02 -31.67
CA ASP A 620 -5.59 -36.98 -32.67
C ASP A 620 -6.45 -37.51 -33.82
#